data_AF-A0A941Q055-F1
#
_entry.id   AF-A0A941Q055-F1
#
_cell.length_a   1.000
_cell.length_b   1.000
_cell.length_c   1.000
_cell.angle_alpha   90.00
_cell.angle_beta   90.00
_cell.angle_gamma   90.00
#
_symmetry.space_group_name_H-M   'P 1'
#
loop_
_entity.id
_entity.type
_entity.pdbx_description
1 polymer ?
#
loop_
_entity_poly.entity_id
_entity_poly.type
_entity_poly.pdbx_seq_one_letter_code
_entity_poly.pdbx_strand_id
1 'polypeptide(L)' 'MKISVKTRKPRNPLVAPAHFRRAGSHRPGSRFARQEGQRALQRELKQMPASP' A
#
# COMPACT_ATOMS: atom_id res chain seq x y z
N MET A 1 26.53 -35.65 22.23
CA MET A 1 26.92 -35.51 20.81
C MET A 1 26.78 -34.05 20.40
N LYS A 2 27.82 -33.45 19.81
CA LYS A 2 27.80 -32.04 19.38
C LYS A 2 27.36 -31.97 17.92
N ILE A 3 26.17 -31.41 17.66
CA ILE A 3 25.67 -31.21 16.30
C ILE A 3 26.29 -29.90 15.77
N SER A 4 27.28 -30.02 14.88
CA SER A 4 27.84 -28.87 14.17
C SER A 4 27.07 -28.62 12.88
N VAL A 5 26.23 -27.58 12.86
CA VAL A 5 25.52 -27.13 11.66
C VAL A 5 26.47 -26.31 10.78
N LYS A 6 26.77 -26.79 9.58
CA LYS A 6 27.60 -26.05 8.60
C LYS A 6 26.75 -24.97 7.93
N THR A 7 27.13 -23.71 8.08
CA THR A 7 26.53 -22.58 7.36
C THR A 7 26.94 -22.62 5.88
N ARG A 8 26.10 -23.25 5.06
CA ARG A 8 26.29 -23.29 3.60
C ARG A 8 25.81 -21.99 2.97
N LYS A 9 26.46 -21.58 1.87
CA LYS A 9 25.95 -20.50 1.02
C LYS A 9 24.53 -20.87 0.55
N PRO A 10 23.57 -19.92 0.58
CA PRO A 10 22.22 -20.19 0.10
C PRO A 10 22.26 -20.53 -1.39
N ARG A 11 21.51 -21.55 -1.80
CA ARG A 11 21.41 -21.95 -3.21
C ARG A 11 20.83 -20.84 -4.10
N ASN A 12 20.03 -19.95 -3.51
CA ASN A 12 19.47 -18.78 -4.16
C ASN A 12 19.96 -17.51 -3.45
N PRO A 13 20.79 -16.68 -4.10
CA PRO A 13 21.33 -15.46 -3.50
C PRO A 13 20.26 -14.39 -3.26
N LEU A 14 19.08 -14.50 -3.89
CA LEU A 14 17.98 -13.55 -3.74
C LEU A 14 17.06 -13.84 -2.55
N VAL A 15 17.21 -14.98 -1.88
CA VAL A 15 16.35 -15.34 -0.72
C VAL A 15 16.59 -14.39 0.45
N ALA A 16 17.86 -14.09 0.77
CA ALA A 16 18.20 -13.15 1.83
C ALA A 16 17.57 -11.76 1.61
N PRO A 17 17.75 -11.08 0.46
CA PRO A 17 17.10 -9.79 0.22
C PRO A 17 15.56 -9.88 0.12
N ALA A 18 15.01 -11.00 -0.35
CA ALA A 18 13.56 -11.18 -0.46
C ALA A 18 12.84 -11.11 0.90
N HIS A 19 13.45 -11.63 1.97
CA HIS A 19 12.89 -11.53 3.33
C HIS A 19 12.74 -10.10 3.83
N PHE A 20 13.53 -9.16 3.30
CA PHE A 20 13.46 -7.75 3.67
C PHE A 20 12.52 -6.93 2.76
N ARG A 21 12.01 -7.50 1.67
CA ARG A 21 11.05 -6.82 0.80
C ARG A 21 9.73 -6.68 1.54
N ARG A 22 9.30 -5.44 1.75
CA ARG A 22 7.98 -5.11 2.30
C ARG A 22 7.20 -4.34 1.25
N ALA A 23 5.88 -4.55 1.21
CA ALA A 23 5.02 -3.67 0.44
C ALA A 23 5.20 -2.22 0.94
N GLY A 24 5.24 -1.28 0.01
CA GLY A 24 5.30 0.15 0.35
C GLY A 24 4.07 0.58 1.17
N SER A 25 4.14 1.77 1.77
CA SER A 25 2.98 2.34 2.46
C SER A 25 1.89 2.67 1.45
N HIS A 26 0.74 2.00 1.55
CA HIS A 26 -0.46 2.34 0.78
C HIS A 26 -1.13 3.57 1.39
N ARG A 27 -0.57 4.75 1.13
CA ARG A 27 -1.17 6.02 1.57
C ARG A 27 -2.05 6.59 0.46
N PRO A 28 -3.21 7.18 0.80
CA PRO A 28 -3.98 7.96 -0.15
C PRO A 28 -3.11 9.12 -0.68
N GLY A 29 -2.86 9.11 -1.99
CA GLY A 29 -2.12 10.17 -2.67
C GLY A 29 -3.03 11.34 -3.07
N SER A 30 -2.46 12.31 -3.78
CA SER A 30 -3.19 13.48 -4.31
C SER A 30 -4.44 13.11 -5.13
N ARG A 31 -4.39 12.00 -5.89
CA ARG A 31 -5.53 11.48 -6.65
C ARG A 31 -6.70 11.06 -5.76
N PHE A 32 -6.42 10.48 -4.59
CA PHE A 32 -7.44 10.12 -3.62
C PHE A 32 -8.11 11.37 -3.04
N ALA A 33 -7.32 12.38 -2.66
CA ALA A 33 -7.85 13.65 -2.17
C ALA A 33 -8.77 14.35 -3.19
N ARG A 34 -8.39 14.35 -4.47
CA ARG A 34 -9.24 14.88 -5.55
C ARG A 34 -10.55 14.12 -5.69
N GLN A 35 -10.50 12.79 -5.64
CA GLN A 35 -11.70 11.96 -5.75
C GLN A 35 -12.66 12.19 -4.58
N GLU A 36 -12.14 12.28 -3.36
CA GLU A 36 -12.96 12.59 -2.18
C GLU A 36 -13.59 13.98 -2.28
N GLY A 37 -12.85 15.00 -2.73
CA GLY A 37 -13.41 16.34 -2.97
C GLY A 37 -14.53 16.34 -4.03
N GLN A 38 -14.37 15.63 -5.14
CA GLN A 38 -15.42 15.49 -6.16
C GLN A 38 -16.67 14.80 -5.61
N ARG A 39 -16.49 13.74 -4.80
CA ARG A 39 -17.61 13.03 -4.17
C ARG A 39 -18.34 13.90 -3.17
N ALA A 40 -17.61 14.69 -2.37
CA ALA A 40 -18.20 15.64 -1.44
C ALA A 40 -19.06 16.68 -2.17
N LEU A 41 -18.50 17.31 -3.22
CA LEU A 41 -19.22 18.27 -4.04
C LEU A 41 -20.48 17.69 -4.68
N GLN A 42 -20.40 16.48 -5.25
CA GLN A 42 -21.57 15.82 -5.84
C GLN A 42 -22.68 15.55 -4.81
N ARG A 43 -22.32 15.21 -3.57
CA ARG A 43 -23.30 15.00 -2.50
C ARG A 43 -23.99 16.31 -2.13
N GLU A 44 -23.24 17.40 -2.02
CA GLU A 44 -23.78 18.72 -1.74
C GLU A 44 -24.73 19.18 -2.84
N LEU A 45 -24.30 19.11 -4.11
CA LEU A 45 -25.13 19.48 -5.26
C LEU A 45 -26.42 18.64 -5.35
N LYS A 46 -26.35 17.34 -5.02
CA LYS A 46 -27.54 16.48 -5.00
C LYS A 46 -28.54 16.88 -3.91
N GLN A 47 -28.06 17.46 -2.81
CA GLN A 47 -28.89 17.89 -1.68
C GLN A 47 -29.43 19.32 -1.86
N MET A 48 -28.85 20.11 -2.77
CA MET A 48 -29.36 21.45 -3.06
C MET A 48 -30.72 21.36 -3.76
N PRO A 49 -31.76 22.02 -3.24
CA PRO A 49 -33.01 22.16 -3.98
C PRO A 49 -32.76 22.96 -5.26
N ALA A 50 -33.42 22.57 -6.35
CA ALA A 50 -33.37 23.34 -7.58
C ALA A 50 -33.92 24.75 -7.30
N SER A 51 -33.18 25.77 -7.72
CA SER A 51 -33.70 27.14 -7.72
C SER A 51 -35.00 27.18 -8.52
N PRO A 52 -36.05 27.87 -8.02
CA PRO A 52 -37.30 28.05 -8.75
C PRO A 52 -37.10 28.77 -10.08
#